data_AF-A0A5Q0JVE2-F1
#
_entry.id   AF-A0A5Q0JVE2-F1
#
_cell.length_a   1.000
_cell.length_b   1.000
_cell.length_c   1.000
_cell.angle_alpha   90.00
_cell.angle_beta   90.00
_cell.angle_gamma   90.00
#
_symmetry.space_group_name_H-M   'P 1'
#
loop_
_entity.id
_entity.type
_entity.pdbx_description
1 polymer ?
#
loop_
_entity_poly.entity_id
_entity_poly.type
_entity_poly.pdbx_seq_one_letter_code
_entity_poly.pdbx_strand_id
1 'polypeptide(L)'
;MKKIVLKYIGIIVLFVLGNTMVFAQEGFGTNTPNKSAVIDLDSEKRGLLIPRVQLTSTIVEAPIISPVAQSLLVYNENTTTGANGVTPGYYYWDTKRWMRFAEQNDIQSIALAGDVTGLAGNTNVVAIQGTAIDATTPVANQVLVYNGTNWTPTSTNTISGSSITVTGGSGATLNNVNLEITPGTNGQVLVTDSGAATWANPSTLIPATTNTLTSAANTMSSTVNGVSSNATIINGVSNTLTGANLETSVNGVRSAAVDLSTAIQAEQNTTTLADGVNTTVTAATTGNNTAYQVNVSKTAIQNNQKTTEVSAGTGVTVNTAVSGDVTTYTVNAESTTANNGLTKTTNNIELGGALTQSTTITTTATNTLKVDGLQDGTTDDNLVALETDGTLRQVKAAMPKFFYMPPIVFDTSTKGTGLFKDLHSEYVNQFGGTALVSSAEASGSIPTLAANELEYYITYYDTDVFENLRIDANGVLTYDIKANATEASFMTIVFVVK
;
A
#
# COMPACT_ATOMS: atom_id res chain seq x y z
N MET A 1 97.99 -79.15 46.83
CA MET A 1 96.75 -79.17 46.02
C MET A 1 95.80 -78.03 46.40
N LYS A 2 96.25 -76.77 46.33
CA LYS A 2 95.45 -75.55 46.50
C LYS A 2 95.88 -74.58 45.38
N LYS A 3 94.94 -73.78 44.85
CA LYS A 3 95.11 -72.60 43.95
C LYS A 3 94.62 -72.70 42.50
N ILE A 4 94.37 -73.88 41.93
CA ILE A 4 93.82 -73.98 40.54
C ILE A 4 92.28 -74.02 40.52
N VAL A 5 91.62 -74.67 41.49
CA VAL A 5 90.16 -74.89 41.45
C VAL A 5 89.33 -73.60 41.70
N LEU A 6 89.87 -72.62 42.43
CA LEU A 6 89.13 -71.39 42.79
C LEU A 6 88.98 -70.38 41.63
N LYS A 7 89.82 -70.45 40.58
CA LYS A 7 89.71 -69.56 39.40
C LYS A 7 88.68 -70.02 38.37
N TYR A 8 88.44 -71.33 38.25
CA TYR A 8 87.51 -71.85 37.24
C TYR A 8 86.04 -71.62 37.62
N ILE A 9 85.72 -71.58 38.91
CA ILE A 9 84.34 -71.35 39.37
C ILE A 9 83.88 -69.90 39.06
N GLY A 10 84.77 -68.92 39.15
CA GLY A 10 84.45 -67.51 38.84
C GLY A 10 84.17 -67.25 37.36
N ILE A 11 84.83 -68.00 36.46
CA ILE A 11 84.57 -67.92 35.01
C ILE A 11 83.26 -68.62 34.63
N ILE A 12 82.87 -69.67 35.34
CA ILE A 12 81.64 -70.41 35.07
C ILE A 12 80.39 -69.58 35.41
N VAL A 13 80.40 -68.80 36.50
CA VAL A 13 79.23 -68.02 36.91
C VAL A 13 78.95 -66.82 35.99
N LEU A 14 79.98 -66.25 35.35
CA LEU A 14 79.80 -65.19 34.34
C LEU A 14 79.23 -65.74 33.02
N PHE A 15 79.38 -67.04 32.75
CA PHE A 15 78.86 -67.70 31.55
C PHE A 15 77.35 -68.02 31.61
N VAL A 16 76.71 -67.94 32.79
CA VAL A 16 75.32 -68.42 33.00
C VAL A 16 74.26 -67.31 32.81
N LEU A 17 74.63 -66.04 32.73
CA LEU A 17 73.67 -64.91 32.69
C LEU A 17 73.40 -64.29 31.29
N GLY A 18 73.88 -64.91 30.19
CA GLY A 18 73.96 -64.25 28.88
C GLY A 18 73.06 -64.75 27.74
N ASN A 19 72.02 -65.54 27.95
CA ASN A 19 71.24 -66.11 26.84
C ASN A 19 69.79 -65.60 26.77
N THR A 20 69.59 -64.45 26.11
CA THR A 20 68.34 -64.17 25.39
C THR A 20 68.64 -64.24 23.90
N MET A 21 67.96 -65.14 23.18
CA MET A 21 68.10 -65.24 21.73
C MET A 21 67.31 -64.10 21.08
N VAL A 22 68.02 -63.19 20.41
CA VAL A 22 67.43 -62.19 19.52
C VAL A 22 67.42 -62.79 18.12
N PHE A 23 66.24 -62.94 17.52
CA PHE A 23 66.13 -63.28 16.11
C PHE A 23 66.51 -62.04 15.30
N ALA A 24 67.72 -62.04 14.74
CA ALA A 24 68.09 -61.06 13.72
C ALA A 24 67.40 -61.45 12.41
N GLN A 25 66.60 -60.52 11.87
CA GLN A 25 66.15 -60.58 10.49
C GLN A 25 67.29 -60.07 9.61
N GLU A 26 67.79 -60.92 8.72
CA GLU A 26 68.90 -60.59 7.83
C GLU A 26 68.37 -59.76 6.65
N GLY A 27 68.64 -58.45 6.67
CA GLY A 27 68.58 -57.63 5.47
C GLY A 27 69.88 -57.75 4.70
N PHE A 28 69.83 -57.89 3.38
CA PHE A 28 71.04 -57.93 2.56
C PHE A 28 71.39 -56.50 2.13
N GLY A 29 72.40 -55.91 2.80
CA GLY A 29 72.86 -54.55 2.53
C GLY A 29 72.19 -53.44 3.36
N THR A 30 71.21 -53.79 4.21
CA THR A 30 70.59 -52.88 5.18
C THR A 30 70.44 -53.53 6.55
N ASN A 31 70.61 -52.74 7.61
CA ASN A 31 70.42 -53.17 9.00
C ASN A 31 69.00 -52.89 9.52
N THR A 32 68.13 -52.33 8.67
CA THR A 32 66.73 -52.04 9.00
C THR A 32 65.80 -52.61 7.92
N PRO A 33 65.78 -53.94 7.72
CA PRO A 33 64.92 -54.54 6.70
C PRO A 33 63.44 -54.27 7.01
N ASN A 34 62.65 -54.06 5.96
CA ASN A 34 61.23 -53.78 6.07
C ASN A 34 60.49 -54.96 6.73
N LYS A 35 59.65 -54.66 7.73
CA LYS A 35 58.91 -55.67 8.51
C LYS A 35 57.94 -56.51 7.67
N SER A 36 57.51 -56.05 6.50
CA SER A 36 56.64 -56.81 5.59
C SER A 36 57.40 -57.69 4.59
N ALA A 37 58.74 -57.65 4.58
CA ALA A 37 59.55 -58.38 3.62
C ALA A 37 60.31 -59.54 4.31
N VAL A 38 60.23 -60.73 3.71
CA VAL A 38 61.04 -61.90 4.14
C VAL A 38 62.49 -61.78 3.65
N ILE A 39 62.71 -61.09 2.52
CA ILE A 39 64.02 -60.71 1.99
C ILE A 39 63.95 -59.23 1.62
N ASP A 40 64.81 -58.41 2.21
CA ASP A 40 65.00 -57.00 1.85
C ASP A 40 66.44 -56.79 1.37
N LEU A 41 66.59 -56.21 0.18
CA LEU A 41 67.85 -56.04 -0.52
C LEU A 41 68.07 -54.56 -0.78
N ASP A 42 69.00 -53.94 -0.04
CA ASP A 42 69.34 -52.53 -0.18
C ASP A 42 70.72 -52.40 -0.80
N SER A 43 70.79 -51.82 -2.00
CA SER A 43 72.04 -51.54 -2.67
C SER A 43 71.86 -50.46 -3.73
N GLU A 44 72.74 -49.45 -3.72
CA GLU A 44 72.75 -48.40 -4.74
C GLU A 44 73.30 -48.86 -6.09
N LYS A 45 74.03 -49.99 -6.14
CA LYS A 45 74.83 -50.40 -7.32
C LYS A 45 74.68 -51.86 -7.72
N ARG A 46 74.03 -52.71 -6.93
CA ARG A 46 73.88 -54.14 -7.18
C ARG A 46 72.41 -54.53 -7.11
N GLY A 47 71.99 -55.46 -7.96
CA GLY A 47 70.62 -55.96 -7.97
C GLY A 47 70.54 -57.45 -7.63
N LEU A 48 69.32 -57.96 -7.61
CA LEU A 48 69.04 -59.39 -7.51
C LEU A 48 69.09 -60.03 -8.90
N LEU A 49 69.97 -61.02 -9.07
CA LEU A 49 69.99 -61.85 -10.28
C LEU A 49 69.08 -63.06 -10.07
N ILE A 50 67.95 -63.08 -10.78
CA ILE A 50 66.97 -64.16 -10.79
C ILE A 50 67.43 -65.29 -11.73
N PRO A 51 67.06 -66.57 -11.48
CA PRO A 51 67.40 -67.68 -12.37
C PRO A 51 67.03 -67.41 -13.83
N ARG A 52 67.97 -67.68 -14.73
CA ARG A 52 67.78 -67.57 -16.18
C ARG A 52 67.50 -68.94 -16.76
N VAL A 53 66.44 -69.03 -17.55
CA VAL A 53 65.95 -70.29 -18.11
C VAL A 53 65.56 -70.12 -19.56
N GLN A 54 65.47 -71.23 -20.28
CA GLN A 54 64.98 -71.26 -21.66
C GLN A 54 63.57 -71.87 -21.68
N LEU A 55 62.56 -71.03 -21.52
CA LEU A 55 61.18 -71.44 -21.70
C LEU A 55 60.95 -71.75 -23.19
N THR A 56 60.05 -72.68 -23.49
CA THR A 56 59.69 -73.02 -24.88
C THR A 56 58.29 -72.56 -25.23
N SER A 57 57.40 -72.48 -24.24
CA SER A 57 56.02 -72.05 -24.37
C SER A 57 55.53 -71.50 -23.05
N THR A 58 54.63 -70.53 -23.10
CA THR A 58 54.03 -69.97 -21.90
C THR A 58 53.18 -70.99 -21.15
N ILE A 59 52.71 -72.06 -21.78
CA ILE A 59 51.84 -73.06 -21.12
C ILE A 59 52.56 -74.36 -20.72
N VAL A 60 53.91 -74.36 -20.74
CA VAL A 60 54.73 -75.54 -20.42
C VAL A 60 55.60 -75.24 -19.19
N GLU A 61 55.56 -76.11 -18.19
CA GLU A 61 56.30 -75.93 -16.92
C GLU A 61 57.82 -76.10 -17.06
N ALA A 62 58.26 -76.98 -17.96
CA ALA A 62 59.68 -77.20 -18.25
C ALA A 62 60.34 -75.88 -18.76
N PRO A 63 61.60 -75.61 -18.39
CA PRO A 63 62.61 -76.50 -17.82
C PRO A 63 62.62 -76.55 -16.28
N ILE A 64 61.70 -75.86 -15.61
CA ILE A 64 61.57 -75.96 -14.16
C ILE A 64 60.96 -77.32 -13.80
N ILE A 65 61.48 -77.97 -12.76
CA ILE A 65 60.98 -79.27 -12.31
C ILE A 65 59.58 -79.08 -11.74
N SER A 66 58.62 -79.86 -12.25
CA SER A 66 57.24 -79.86 -11.81
C SER A 66 57.09 -80.45 -10.39
N PRO A 67 56.18 -79.94 -9.54
CA PRO A 67 55.28 -78.81 -9.81
C PRO A 67 55.96 -77.45 -9.64
N VAL A 68 55.73 -76.54 -10.59
CA VAL A 68 56.20 -75.15 -10.48
C VAL A 68 55.35 -74.39 -9.45
N ALA A 69 56.01 -73.77 -8.47
CA ALA A 69 55.34 -72.97 -7.45
C ALA A 69 54.69 -71.71 -8.06
N GLN A 70 53.50 -71.34 -7.59
CA GLN A 70 52.85 -70.11 -8.02
C GLN A 70 53.69 -68.88 -7.66
N SER A 71 53.71 -67.90 -8.56
CA SER A 71 54.54 -66.70 -8.47
C SER A 71 56.05 -66.94 -8.52
N LEU A 72 56.51 -68.14 -8.91
CA LEU A 72 57.94 -68.38 -9.17
C LEU A 72 58.40 -67.45 -10.29
N LEU A 73 59.40 -66.61 -10.01
CA LEU A 73 59.96 -65.64 -10.95
C LEU A 73 61.21 -66.20 -11.63
N VAL A 74 61.26 -66.10 -12.95
CA VAL A 74 62.42 -66.47 -13.78
C VAL A 74 62.66 -65.41 -14.85
N TYR A 75 63.88 -65.33 -15.35
CA TYR A 75 64.18 -64.60 -16.58
C TYR A 75 64.29 -65.60 -17.73
N ASN A 76 63.39 -65.50 -18.71
CA ASN A 76 63.48 -66.29 -19.93
C ASN A 76 64.51 -65.67 -20.88
N GLU A 77 65.34 -66.50 -21.51
CA GLU A 77 66.32 -66.07 -22.53
C GLU A 77 65.96 -66.53 -23.94
N ASN A 78 64.93 -67.37 -24.09
CA ASN A 78 64.56 -67.96 -25.37
C ASN A 78 63.48 -67.16 -26.12
N THR A 79 63.45 -67.28 -27.45
CA THR A 79 62.37 -66.76 -28.29
C THR A 79 61.68 -67.90 -29.03
N THR A 80 60.36 -68.01 -28.89
CA THR A 80 59.53 -68.93 -29.68
C THR A 80 58.33 -68.19 -30.26
N THR A 81 57.89 -68.61 -31.44
CA THR A 81 56.80 -67.95 -32.18
C THR A 81 55.44 -68.61 -31.90
N GLY A 82 54.35 -67.85 -32.06
CA GLY A 82 52.97 -68.35 -31.95
C GLY A 82 52.23 -67.84 -30.71
N ALA A 83 50.96 -68.21 -30.56
CA ALA A 83 50.06 -67.67 -29.53
C ALA A 83 50.47 -67.97 -28.06
N ASN A 84 51.33 -68.97 -27.87
CA ASN A 84 51.93 -69.31 -26.56
C ASN A 84 53.46 -69.20 -26.62
N GLY A 85 53.99 -68.49 -27.61
CA GLY A 85 55.42 -68.24 -27.73
C GLY A 85 55.95 -67.43 -26.55
N VAL A 86 57.23 -67.59 -26.26
CA VAL A 86 57.93 -66.79 -25.25
C VAL A 86 58.94 -65.88 -25.92
N THR A 87 59.30 -64.79 -25.27
CA THR A 87 60.40 -63.90 -25.68
C THR A 87 61.29 -63.64 -24.48
N PRO A 88 62.53 -63.16 -24.65
CA PRO A 88 63.39 -62.84 -23.53
C PRO A 88 62.73 -61.85 -22.57
N GLY A 89 62.81 -62.06 -21.27
CA GLY A 89 62.15 -61.18 -20.28
C GLY A 89 61.81 -61.86 -18.96
N TYR A 90 61.24 -61.10 -18.02
CA TYR A 90 60.80 -61.63 -16.74
C TYR A 90 59.44 -62.31 -16.86
N TYR A 91 59.36 -63.54 -16.37
CA TYR A 91 58.14 -64.33 -16.30
C TYR A 91 57.89 -64.82 -14.89
N TYR A 92 56.63 -64.84 -14.48
CA TYR A 92 56.20 -65.55 -13.28
C TYR A 92 55.19 -66.63 -13.61
N TRP A 93 55.20 -67.73 -12.84
CA TRP A 93 54.21 -68.79 -13.03
C TRP A 93 52.87 -68.39 -12.40
N ASP A 94 51.81 -68.41 -13.20
CA ASP A 94 50.45 -68.25 -12.71
C ASP A 94 49.60 -69.47 -13.09
N THR A 95 49.37 -70.33 -12.10
CA THR A 95 48.49 -71.52 -12.10
C THR A 95 48.76 -72.57 -13.18
N LYS A 96 48.77 -72.20 -14.47
CA LYS A 96 49.03 -73.05 -15.66
C LYS A 96 49.81 -72.34 -16.78
N ARG A 97 50.26 -71.10 -16.55
CA ARG A 97 50.91 -70.30 -17.59
C ARG A 97 52.00 -69.40 -17.03
N TRP A 98 53.13 -69.33 -17.73
CA TRP A 98 54.13 -68.29 -17.57
C TRP A 98 53.57 -66.97 -18.09
N MET A 99 53.40 -66.03 -17.16
CA MET A 99 52.96 -64.66 -17.42
C MET A 99 54.19 -63.76 -17.54
N ARG A 100 54.32 -63.09 -18.68
CA ARG A 100 55.40 -62.13 -18.91
C ARG A 100 55.04 -60.79 -18.26
N PHE A 101 56.02 -60.13 -17.65
CA PHE A 101 55.89 -58.70 -17.36
C PHE A 101 55.97 -57.91 -18.67
N ALA A 102 55.01 -57.02 -18.92
CA ALA A 102 55.00 -56.19 -20.12
C ALA A 102 56.23 -55.26 -20.14
N GLU A 103 56.90 -55.14 -21.29
CA GLU A 103 57.86 -54.06 -21.49
C GLU A 103 57.10 -52.76 -21.78
N GLN A 104 57.70 -51.60 -21.50
CA GLN A 104 57.07 -50.30 -21.79
C GLN A 104 56.65 -50.18 -23.26
N ASN A 105 57.36 -50.85 -24.17
CA ASN A 105 57.06 -50.89 -25.60
C ASN A 105 55.89 -51.82 -25.96
N ASP A 106 55.48 -52.73 -25.07
CA ASP A 106 54.32 -53.61 -25.27
C ASP A 106 53.00 -52.91 -24.88
N ILE A 107 53.08 -51.74 -24.22
CA ILE A 107 51.92 -50.91 -23.87
C ILE A 107 51.60 -49.99 -25.06
N GLN A 108 50.71 -50.44 -25.95
CA GLN A 108 50.31 -49.64 -27.12
C GLN A 108 49.27 -48.57 -26.74
N SER A 109 49.44 -47.34 -27.26
CA SER A 109 48.44 -46.27 -27.17
C SER A 109 47.18 -46.63 -27.97
N ILE A 110 45.98 -46.26 -27.48
CA ILE A 110 44.71 -46.50 -28.17
C ILE A 110 44.67 -45.67 -29.48
N ALA A 111 44.76 -46.35 -30.62
CA ALA A 111 44.53 -45.76 -31.93
C ALA A 111 43.03 -45.80 -32.28
N LEU A 112 42.46 -44.67 -32.70
CA LEU A 112 41.07 -44.60 -33.15
C LEU A 112 40.97 -44.88 -34.65
N ALA A 113 39.92 -45.59 -35.07
CA ALA A 113 39.67 -45.96 -36.45
C ALA A 113 38.18 -45.75 -36.82
N GLY A 114 37.89 -45.68 -38.13
CA GLY A 114 36.56 -45.40 -38.67
C GLY A 114 36.44 -43.96 -39.15
N ASP A 115 35.37 -43.27 -38.75
CA ASP A 115 35.09 -41.89 -39.14
C ASP A 115 36.05 -40.87 -38.51
N VAL A 116 36.72 -41.28 -37.44
CA VAL A 116 37.70 -40.50 -36.70
C VAL A 116 39.05 -41.22 -36.75
N THR A 117 40.11 -40.46 -36.94
CA THR A 117 41.50 -40.94 -36.91
C THR A 117 42.34 -40.13 -35.92
N GLY A 118 43.52 -40.66 -35.56
CA GLY A 118 44.47 -40.03 -34.65
C GLY A 118 44.50 -40.67 -33.25
N LEU A 119 45.23 -40.02 -32.35
CA LEU A 119 45.37 -40.45 -30.96
C LEU A 119 44.25 -39.86 -30.10
N ALA A 120 43.87 -40.56 -29.03
CA ALA A 120 42.93 -40.03 -28.05
C ALA A 120 43.40 -38.65 -27.52
N GLY A 121 42.54 -37.63 -27.63
CA GLY A 121 42.83 -36.24 -27.25
C GLY A 121 43.34 -35.33 -28.39
N ASN A 122 43.73 -35.90 -29.54
CA ASN A 122 44.11 -35.15 -30.74
C ASN A 122 43.53 -35.84 -31.99
N THR A 123 42.21 -35.80 -32.11
CA THR A 123 41.45 -36.56 -33.12
C THR A 123 41.02 -35.71 -34.31
N ASN A 124 40.99 -36.30 -35.50
CA ASN A 124 40.48 -35.68 -36.72
C ASN A 124 39.30 -36.47 -37.30
N VAL A 125 38.22 -35.79 -37.68
CA VAL A 125 37.09 -36.41 -38.37
C VAL A 125 37.41 -36.43 -39.86
N VAL A 126 37.55 -37.63 -40.42
CA VAL A 126 37.97 -37.83 -41.82
C VAL A 126 36.86 -38.41 -42.69
N ALA A 127 35.82 -38.95 -42.07
CA ALA A 127 34.63 -39.45 -42.74
C ALA A 127 33.38 -39.21 -41.88
N ILE A 128 32.21 -39.24 -42.53
CA ILE A 128 30.90 -39.24 -41.85
C ILE A 128 30.13 -40.43 -42.42
N GLN A 129 29.75 -41.36 -41.55
CA GLN A 129 29.07 -42.62 -41.88
C GLN A 129 29.87 -43.46 -42.89
N GLY A 130 31.18 -43.57 -42.69
CA GLY A 130 32.10 -44.34 -43.54
C GLY A 130 32.45 -43.69 -44.88
N THR A 131 31.92 -42.50 -45.17
CA THR A 131 32.19 -41.77 -46.42
C THR A 131 33.17 -40.63 -46.17
N ALA A 132 34.24 -40.56 -46.96
CA ALA A 132 35.30 -39.57 -46.79
C ALA A 132 34.78 -38.13 -46.87
N ILE A 133 35.32 -37.27 -46.01
CA ILE A 133 35.21 -35.81 -46.13
C ILE A 133 36.32 -35.34 -47.06
N ASP A 134 35.96 -34.53 -48.04
CA ASP A 134 36.91 -33.93 -48.97
C ASP A 134 37.90 -33.00 -48.24
N ALA A 135 39.16 -32.99 -48.66
CA ALA A 135 40.23 -32.24 -48.00
C ALA A 135 40.14 -30.71 -48.22
N THR A 136 39.20 -30.22 -49.02
CA THR A 136 38.96 -28.79 -49.22
C THR A 136 38.48 -28.12 -47.94
N THR A 137 39.13 -27.02 -47.55
CA THR A 137 38.73 -26.24 -46.36
C THR A 137 37.46 -25.43 -46.68
N PRO A 138 36.36 -25.59 -45.92
CA PRO A 138 35.15 -24.79 -46.12
C PRO A 138 35.45 -23.29 -45.96
N VAL A 139 34.85 -22.45 -46.81
CA VAL A 139 34.78 -21.00 -46.59
C VAL A 139 33.44 -20.61 -45.96
N ALA A 140 33.30 -19.35 -45.51
CA ALA A 140 32.08 -18.86 -44.88
C ALA A 140 30.82 -19.13 -45.73
N ASN A 141 29.75 -19.56 -45.09
CA ASN A 141 28.44 -19.90 -45.68
C ASN A 141 28.42 -21.14 -46.60
N GLN A 142 29.41 -22.04 -46.48
CA GLN A 142 29.34 -23.37 -47.07
C GLN A 142 28.87 -24.42 -46.06
N VAL A 143 28.17 -25.43 -46.55
CA VAL A 143 27.80 -26.64 -45.79
C VAL A 143 28.41 -27.87 -46.45
N LEU A 144 28.71 -28.91 -45.67
CA LEU A 144 29.12 -30.21 -46.22
C LEU A 144 27.91 -30.89 -46.85
N VAL A 145 27.97 -31.14 -48.15
CA VAL A 145 26.94 -31.86 -48.91
C VAL A 145 27.55 -33.14 -49.45
N TYR A 146 26.86 -34.26 -49.26
CA TYR A 146 27.24 -35.51 -49.90
C TYR A 146 26.94 -35.42 -51.39
N ASN A 147 27.99 -35.45 -52.21
CA ASN A 147 27.87 -35.31 -53.65
C ASN A 147 27.70 -36.65 -54.39
N GLY A 148 27.52 -37.75 -53.65
CA GLY A 148 27.44 -39.11 -54.19
C GLY A 148 28.76 -39.88 -54.14
N THR A 149 29.88 -39.26 -53.77
CA THR A 149 31.18 -39.94 -53.57
C THR A 149 31.85 -39.53 -52.27
N ASN A 150 31.96 -38.22 -52.01
CA ASN A 150 32.54 -37.66 -50.78
C ASN A 150 31.62 -36.58 -50.19
N TRP A 151 31.86 -36.20 -48.94
CA TRP A 151 31.28 -34.99 -48.35
C TRP A 151 32.11 -33.77 -48.74
N THR A 152 31.56 -32.86 -49.54
CA THR A 152 32.27 -31.65 -50.04
C THR A 152 31.64 -30.34 -49.54
N PRO A 153 32.42 -29.34 -49.12
CA PRO A 153 31.91 -28.02 -48.79
C PRO A 153 31.32 -27.34 -50.02
N THR A 154 30.04 -26.96 -49.97
CA THR A 154 29.31 -26.39 -51.11
C THR A 154 28.52 -25.15 -50.68
N SER A 155 28.53 -24.11 -51.51
CA SER A 155 27.69 -22.91 -51.35
C SER A 155 26.30 -23.16 -51.95
N THR A 156 25.22 -22.88 -51.22
CA THR A 156 23.83 -23.14 -51.68
C THR A 156 23.04 -21.83 -51.86
N ASN A 157 22.43 -21.58 -53.03
CA ASN A 157 21.52 -20.45 -53.29
C ASN A 157 20.30 -20.84 -54.17
N THR A 158 19.08 -20.74 -53.57
CA THR A 158 17.71 -20.34 -54.02
C THR A 158 17.03 -20.71 -55.38
N ILE A 159 15.71 -20.40 -55.45
CA ILE A 159 14.68 -20.90 -56.39
C ILE A 159 14.11 -19.85 -57.42
N SER A 160 13.72 -20.14 -58.71
CA SER A 160 13.10 -19.17 -59.70
C SER A 160 12.12 -19.65 -60.85
N GLY A 161 11.09 -18.86 -61.23
CA GLY A 161 9.98 -19.17 -62.20
C GLY A 161 8.92 -18.03 -62.29
N SER A 162 7.85 -18.15 -63.09
CA SER A 162 7.07 -16.97 -63.54
C SER A 162 5.57 -16.85 -63.16
N SER A 163 4.91 -17.83 -62.52
CA SER A 163 3.53 -17.62 -61.98
C SER A 163 3.19 -18.46 -60.75
N ILE A 164 3.74 -19.67 -60.62
CA ILE A 164 4.24 -20.21 -59.35
C ILE A 164 5.60 -20.82 -59.65
N THR A 165 6.50 -20.65 -58.70
CA THR A 165 7.93 -20.88 -58.85
C THR A 165 8.44 -21.74 -57.74
N VAL A 166 8.86 -22.96 -58.07
CA VAL A 166 9.61 -23.84 -57.17
C VAL A 166 10.75 -24.43 -57.99
N THR A 167 12.03 -24.12 -57.70
CA THR A 167 13.20 -24.72 -58.37
C THR A 167 14.09 -25.43 -57.37
N GLY A 168 13.51 -26.42 -56.70
CA GLY A 168 14.27 -27.43 -56.00
C GLY A 168 14.88 -28.45 -56.95
N GLY A 169 15.59 -28.00 -58.00
CA GLY A 169 16.41 -28.88 -58.83
C GLY A 169 17.17 -29.85 -57.91
N SER A 170 17.02 -31.14 -58.20
CA SER A 170 17.29 -32.30 -57.34
C SER A 170 17.30 -32.04 -55.82
N GLY A 171 16.11 -32.06 -55.21
CA GLY A 171 15.96 -32.46 -53.80
C GLY A 171 14.99 -31.67 -52.92
N ALA A 172 14.29 -30.64 -53.41
CA ALA A 172 13.32 -29.96 -52.54
C ALA A 172 12.06 -30.81 -52.34
N THR A 173 11.77 -31.18 -51.10
CA THR A 173 10.43 -31.62 -50.67
C THR A 173 9.74 -30.45 -49.97
N LEU A 174 8.56 -30.09 -50.47
CA LEU A 174 7.66 -29.17 -49.79
C LEU A 174 7.00 -29.94 -48.64
N ASN A 175 7.53 -29.84 -47.42
CA ASN A 175 6.87 -30.36 -46.22
C ASN A 175 6.15 -29.19 -45.53
N ASN A 176 4.85 -29.34 -45.26
CA ASN A 176 3.97 -28.30 -44.68
C ASN A 176 3.79 -27.03 -45.56
N VAL A 177 3.29 -27.17 -46.79
CA VAL A 177 2.93 -26.00 -47.61
C VAL A 177 1.42 -25.81 -47.68
N ASN A 178 0.96 -24.62 -47.30
CA ASN A 178 -0.39 -24.13 -47.59
C ASN A 178 -0.34 -23.29 -48.87
N LEU A 179 -1.06 -23.71 -49.90
CA LEU A 179 -1.30 -22.91 -51.11
C LEU A 179 -2.67 -22.24 -50.98
N GLU A 180 -2.67 -20.91 -51.02
CA GLU A 180 -3.88 -20.10 -51.04
C GLU A 180 -3.82 -19.17 -52.25
N ILE A 181 -4.90 -19.12 -53.04
CA ILE A 181 -5.08 -18.07 -54.03
C ILE A 181 -5.40 -16.82 -53.24
N THR A 182 -4.56 -15.78 -53.34
CA THR A 182 -4.81 -14.51 -52.67
C THR A 182 -6.24 -14.06 -52.98
N PRO A 183 -7.12 -13.94 -51.98
CA PRO A 183 -8.50 -13.57 -52.22
C PRO A 183 -8.53 -12.17 -52.84
N GLY A 184 -9.46 -11.98 -53.77
CA GLY A 184 -9.82 -10.65 -54.23
C GLY A 184 -10.40 -9.82 -53.08
N THR A 185 -10.69 -8.55 -53.33
CA THR A 185 -11.42 -7.75 -52.36
C THR A 185 -12.84 -8.30 -52.18
N ASN A 186 -13.45 -8.05 -51.01
CA ASN A 186 -14.80 -8.51 -50.71
C ASN A 186 -15.80 -8.17 -51.84
N GLY A 187 -16.51 -9.17 -52.35
CA GLY A 187 -17.50 -9.03 -53.43
C GLY A 187 -16.99 -9.24 -54.86
N GLN A 188 -15.69 -9.47 -55.06
CA GLN A 188 -15.14 -9.84 -56.37
C GLN A 188 -15.36 -11.32 -56.68
N VAL A 189 -15.48 -11.64 -57.97
CA VAL A 189 -15.55 -13.01 -58.48
C VAL A 189 -14.32 -13.30 -59.33
N LEU A 190 -13.76 -14.50 -59.20
CA LEU A 190 -12.65 -14.93 -60.06
C LEU A 190 -13.24 -15.33 -61.41
N VAL A 191 -12.83 -14.62 -62.46
CA VAL A 191 -13.24 -14.93 -63.83
C VAL A 191 -12.05 -15.35 -64.66
N THR A 192 -12.35 -16.05 -65.75
CA THR A 192 -11.39 -16.31 -66.81
C THR A 192 -11.66 -15.32 -67.93
N ASP A 193 -10.70 -14.44 -68.19
CA ASP A 193 -10.75 -13.51 -69.32
C ASP A 193 -9.49 -13.67 -70.15
N SER A 194 -9.63 -13.83 -71.46
CA SER A 194 -8.52 -14.04 -72.40
C SER A 194 -7.52 -15.15 -72.01
N GLY A 195 -7.96 -16.16 -71.27
CA GLY A 195 -7.11 -17.28 -70.81
C GLY A 195 -6.35 -17.04 -69.51
N ALA A 196 -6.53 -15.90 -68.85
CA ALA A 196 -5.97 -15.59 -67.52
C ALA A 196 -7.06 -15.58 -66.45
N ALA A 197 -6.71 -15.98 -65.22
CA ALA A 197 -7.59 -15.86 -64.05
C ALA A 197 -7.41 -14.47 -63.41
N THR A 198 -8.49 -13.69 -63.35
CA THR A 198 -8.48 -12.33 -62.79
C THR A 198 -9.67 -12.11 -61.88
N TRP A 199 -9.48 -11.43 -60.76
CA TRP A 199 -10.59 -10.99 -59.91
C TRP A 199 -11.30 -9.82 -60.60
N ALA A 200 -12.57 -10.01 -60.92
CA ALA A 200 -13.42 -8.98 -61.52
C ALA A 200 -14.56 -8.61 -60.59
N ASN A 201 -14.99 -7.35 -60.67
CA ASN A 201 -16.23 -6.92 -60.04
C ASN A 201 -17.41 -7.47 -60.86
N PRO A 202 -18.42 -8.08 -60.24
CA PRO A 202 -19.60 -8.58 -60.98
C PRO A 202 -20.27 -7.52 -61.87
N SER A 203 -20.21 -6.24 -61.47
CA SER A 203 -20.76 -5.10 -62.20
C SER A 203 -20.14 -4.85 -63.58
N THR A 204 -18.94 -5.37 -63.86
CA THR A 204 -18.29 -5.24 -65.18
C THR A 204 -18.63 -6.39 -66.13
N LEU A 205 -19.22 -7.48 -65.62
CA LEU A 205 -19.56 -8.69 -66.38
C LEU A 205 -21.02 -8.70 -66.84
N ILE A 206 -21.90 -8.13 -66.01
CA ILE A 206 -23.31 -7.86 -66.30
C ILE A 206 -23.51 -6.36 -66.20
N PRO A 207 -23.44 -5.60 -67.31
CA PRO A 207 -23.69 -4.17 -67.25
C PRO A 207 -25.09 -3.96 -66.65
N ALA A 208 -25.17 -3.12 -65.62
CA ALA A 208 -26.43 -2.86 -64.96
C ALA A 208 -27.47 -2.38 -65.98
N THR A 209 -28.68 -2.95 -65.94
CA THR A 209 -29.81 -2.40 -66.68
C THR A 209 -29.98 -0.93 -66.29
N THR A 210 -29.78 -0.02 -67.23
CA THR A 210 -30.01 1.40 -66.97
C THR A 210 -31.46 1.69 -67.29
N ASN A 211 -32.17 2.29 -66.34
CA ASN A 211 -33.45 2.94 -66.62
C ASN A 211 -33.32 4.39 -66.18
N THR A 212 -33.42 5.30 -67.13
CA THR A 212 -33.50 6.73 -66.83
C THR A 212 -34.96 7.16 -66.96
N LEU A 213 -35.55 7.55 -65.84
CA LEU A 213 -36.85 8.20 -65.80
C LEU A 213 -36.62 9.70 -65.77
N THR A 214 -37.09 10.40 -66.80
CA THR A 214 -37.15 11.86 -66.79
C THR A 214 -38.59 12.30 -66.81
N SER A 215 -38.85 13.42 -66.14
CA SER A 215 -40.14 14.06 -66.18
C SER A 215 -39.99 15.50 -66.64
N ALA A 216 -40.67 15.88 -67.72
CA ALA A 216 -40.66 17.24 -68.23
C ALA A 216 -42.08 17.63 -68.68
N ALA A 217 -42.51 18.85 -68.35
CA ALA A 217 -43.87 19.34 -68.54
C ALA A 217 -44.93 18.39 -67.97
N ASN A 218 -45.54 17.52 -68.78
CA ASN A 218 -46.62 16.55 -68.44
C ASN A 218 -46.33 15.16 -69.00
N THR A 219 -45.07 14.84 -69.22
CA THR A 219 -44.68 13.59 -69.86
C THR A 219 -43.54 12.96 -69.07
N MET A 220 -43.75 11.70 -68.67
CA MET A 220 -42.70 10.83 -68.19
C MET A 220 -42.08 10.15 -69.40
N SER A 221 -40.76 10.18 -69.49
CA SER A 221 -39.98 9.40 -70.44
C SER A 221 -39.23 8.33 -69.67
N SER A 222 -39.45 7.05 -69.99
CA SER A 222 -38.67 5.94 -69.45
C SER A 222 -37.73 5.45 -70.53
N THR A 223 -36.43 5.59 -70.29
CA THR A 223 -35.39 5.12 -71.20
C THR A 223 -34.70 3.91 -70.60
N VAL A 224 -35.02 2.70 -71.07
CA VAL A 224 -34.39 1.46 -70.63
C VAL A 224 -33.34 1.05 -71.65
N ASN A 225 -32.08 0.95 -71.24
CA ASN A 225 -30.95 0.56 -72.10
C ASN A 225 -30.90 1.34 -73.44
N GLY A 226 -31.22 2.64 -73.41
CA GLY A 226 -31.22 3.52 -74.58
C GLY A 226 -32.52 3.58 -75.40
N VAL A 227 -33.55 2.79 -75.07
CA VAL A 227 -34.87 2.81 -75.75
C VAL A 227 -35.88 3.58 -74.92
N SER A 228 -36.47 4.65 -75.49
CA SER A 228 -37.41 5.53 -74.78
C SER A 228 -38.87 5.24 -75.11
N SER A 229 -39.73 5.32 -74.09
CA SER A 229 -41.19 5.36 -74.21
C SER A 229 -41.78 6.44 -73.30
N ASN A 230 -42.92 7.01 -73.73
CA ASN A 230 -43.54 8.17 -73.10
C ASN A 230 -44.92 7.85 -72.54
N ALA A 231 -45.26 8.46 -71.40
CA ALA A 231 -46.61 8.45 -70.84
C ALA A 231 -47.01 9.86 -70.40
N THR A 232 -48.28 10.23 -70.64
CA THR A 232 -48.84 11.48 -70.10
C THR A 232 -49.00 11.34 -68.60
N ILE A 233 -48.48 12.31 -67.84
CA ILE A 233 -48.55 12.35 -66.38
C ILE A 233 -48.91 13.75 -65.89
N ILE A 234 -49.22 13.85 -64.61
CA ILE A 234 -49.37 15.11 -63.89
C ILE A 234 -48.10 15.33 -63.08
N ASN A 235 -47.39 16.43 -63.35
CA ASN A 235 -46.15 16.80 -62.67
C ASN A 235 -46.33 17.78 -61.54
N GLY A 236 -47.42 18.54 -61.56
CA GLY A 236 -47.73 19.46 -60.49
C GLY A 236 -49.23 19.63 -60.35
N VAL A 237 -49.70 19.49 -59.12
CA VAL A 237 -50.98 20.04 -58.68
C VAL A 237 -50.66 21.03 -57.59
N SER A 238 -51.07 22.28 -57.75
CA SER A 238 -50.89 23.31 -56.74
C SER A 238 -52.19 24.04 -56.51
N ASN A 239 -52.53 24.25 -55.24
CA ASN A 239 -53.64 25.11 -54.85
C ASN A 239 -53.08 26.46 -54.41
N THR A 240 -53.62 27.54 -54.94
CA THR A 240 -53.28 28.90 -54.55
C THR A 240 -54.52 29.54 -53.94
N LEU A 241 -54.40 30.04 -52.70
CA LEU A 241 -55.43 30.84 -52.06
C LEU A 241 -55.03 32.32 -52.18
N THR A 242 -55.85 33.13 -52.84
CA THR A 242 -55.67 34.58 -52.91
C THR A 242 -56.90 35.27 -52.33
N GLY A 243 -56.79 35.83 -51.12
CA GLY A 243 -57.97 36.27 -50.37
C GLY A 243 -58.87 35.07 -50.03
N ALA A 244 -60.15 35.14 -50.40
CA ALA A 244 -61.10 34.04 -50.23
C ALA A 244 -61.18 33.09 -51.45
N ASN A 245 -60.40 33.32 -52.50
CA ASN A 245 -60.50 32.57 -53.74
C ASN A 245 -59.47 31.43 -53.80
N LEU A 246 -59.94 30.19 -53.85
CA LEU A 246 -59.13 29.00 -54.06
C LEU A 246 -59.06 28.66 -55.55
N GLU A 247 -57.86 28.69 -56.11
CA GLU A 247 -57.58 28.24 -57.48
C GLU A 247 -56.73 26.98 -57.43
N THR A 248 -57.10 25.97 -58.21
CA THR A 248 -56.27 24.79 -58.41
C THR A 248 -55.55 24.92 -59.75
N SER A 249 -54.28 24.57 -59.80
CA SER A 249 -53.54 24.48 -61.05
C SER A 249 -53.03 23.07 -61.25
N VAL A 250 -53.34 22.50 -62.41
CA VAL A 250 -52.80 21.22 -62.85
C VAL A 250 -51.84 21.54 -63.98
N ASN A 251 -50.56 21.27 -63.75
CA ASN A 251 -49.50 21.45 -64.74
C ASN A 251 -49.42 22.88 -65.32
N GLY A 252 -49.64 23.89 -64.48
CA GLY A 252 -49.60 25.31 -64.86
C GLY A 252 -50.89 25.85 -65.50
N VAL A 253 -51.86 24.99 -65.83
CA VAL A 253 -53.20 25.42 -66.26
C VAL A 253 -54.03 25.71 -65.02
N ARG A 254 -54.59 26.93 -64.89
CA ARG A 254 -55.38 27.35 -63.72
C ARG A 254 -56.86 26.99 -63.92
N SER A 255 -57.51 26.52 -62.86
CA SER A 255 -58.96 26.42 -62.78
C SER A 255 -59.60 27.80 -62.65
N ALA A 256 -60.92 27.86 -62.80
CA ALA A 256 -61.68 29.01 -62.28
C ALA A 256 -61.53 29.07 -60.74
N ALA A 257 -61.50 30.28 -60.20
CA ALA A 257 -61.48 30.51 -58.76
C ALA A 257 -62.78 30.05 -58.11
N VAL A 258 -62.65 29.33 -56.98
CA VAL A 258 -63.77 29.01 -56.09
C VAL A 258 -63.77 30.04 -54.97
N ASP A 259 -64.83 30.86 -54.87
CA ASP A 259 -65.01 31.82 -53.78
C ASP A 259 -65.45 31.11 -52.50
N LEU A 260 -64.62 31.16 -51.47
CA LEU A 260 -64.85 30.53 -50.17
C LEU A 260 -65.49 31.50 -49.15
N SER A 261 -65.81 32.74 -49.51
CA SER A 261 -66.27 33.76 -48.55
C SER A 261 -67.48 33.34 -47.72
N THR A 262 -68.43 32.62 -48.33
CA THR A 262 -69.63 32.12 -47.65
C THR A 262 -69.33 30.93 -46.74
N ALA A 263 -68.46 30.02 -47.16
CA ALA A 263 -68.02 28.89 -46.34
C ALA A 263 -67.21 29.37 -45.13
N ILE A 264 -66.30 30.33 -45.32
CA ILE A 264 -65.52 30.96 -44.26
C ILE A 264 -66.44 31.65 -43.25
N GLN A 265 -67.48 32.35 -43.69
CA GLN A 265 -68.44 33.00 -42.78
C GLN A 265 -69.37 32.01 -42.06
N ALA A 266 -69.76 30.90 -42.71
CA ALA A 266 -70.69 29.92 -42.13
C ALA A 266 -70.10 29.17 -40.93
N GLU A 267 -68.78 28.92 -40.93
CA GLU A 267 -68.09 28.24 -39.81
C GLU A 267 -67.40 29.21 -38.84
N GLN A 268 -67.49 30.52 -39.07
CA GLN A 268 -67.00 31.49 -38.09
C GLN A 268 -67.89 31.47 -36.85
N ASN A 269 -67.26 31.38 -35.68
CA ASN A 269 -67.97 31.46 -34.40
C ASN A 269 -68.63 32.84 -34.26
N THR A 270 -69.96 32.86 -34.20
CA THR A 270 -70.70 34.07 -33.85
C THR A 270 -70.40 34.44 -32.40
N THR A 271 -69.78 35.61 -32.20
CA THR A 271 -69.54 36.16 -30.87
C THR A 271 -70.56 37.26 -30.60
N THR A 272 -71.38 37.10 -29.56
CA THR A 272 -72.33 38.14 -29.10
C THR A 272 -71.77 38.84 -27.87
N LEU A 273 -71.63 40.16 -27.93
CA LEU A 273 -71.36 41.01 -26.76
C LEU A 273 -72.54 41.96 -26.56
N ALA A 274 -72.97 42.12 -25.30
CA ALA A 274 -74.07 42.99 -24.91
C ALA A 274 -73.70 43.83 -23.68
N ASP A 275 -74.39 44.95 -23.51
CA ASP A 275 -74.27 45.79 -22.31
C ASP A 275 -74.65 44.99 -21.06
N GLY A 276 -73.90 45.23 -19.98
CA GLY A 276 -74.14 44.67 -18.65
C GLY A 276 -74.52 45.77 -17.67
N VAL A 277 -74.89 45.40 -16.43
CA VAL A 277 -75.39 46.34 -15.41
C VAL A 277 -74.45 47.54 -15.18
N ASN A 278 -73.13 47.35 -15.30
CA ASN A 278 -72.11 48.39 -15.09
C ASN A 278 -71.09 48.48 -16.24
N THR A 279 -71.40 47.86 -17.38
CA THR A 279 -70.50 47.79 -18.53
C THR A 279 -71.23 48.18 -19.81
N THR A 280 -70.61 49.02 -20.64
CA THR A 280 -71.11 49.33 -21.97
C THR A 280 -70.19 48.75 -23.04
N VAL A 281 -70.76 48.18 -24.08
CA VAL A 281 -70.06 47.63 -25.24
C VAL A 281 -70.34 48.52 -26.43
N THR A 282 -69.28 48.98 -27.08
CA THR A 282 -69.37 49.70 -28.36
C THR A 282 -68.59 48.95 -29.43
N ALA A 283 -69.16 48.86 -30.64
CA ALA A 283 -68.53 48.18 -31.77
C ALA A 283 -68.15 49.19 -32.85
N ALA A 284 -66.95 49.04 -33.41
CA ALA A 284 -66.48 49.78 -34.58
C ALA A 284 -65.86 48.82 -35.60
N THR A 285 -66.32 48.87 -36.84
CA THR A 285 -65.78 48.06 -37.94
C THR A 285 -64.79 48.88 -38.77
N THR A 286 -63.63 48.32 -39.07
CA THR A 286 -62.66 48.91 -40.00
C THR A 286 -62.05 47.79 -40.84
N GLY A 287 -62.37 47.76 -42.14
CA GLY A 287 -62.06 46.61 -43.00
C GLY A 287 -62.76 45.35 -42.48
N ASN A 288 -61.99 44.26 -42.32
CA ASN A 288 -62.48 42.97 -41.83
C ASN A 288 -62.39 42.81 -40.29
N ASN A 289 -62.02 43.86 -39.56
CA ASN A 289 -61.90 43.83 -38.10
C ASN A 289 -63.08 44.55 -37.44
N THR A 290 -63.78 43.87 -36.53
CA THR A 290 -64.76 44.48 -35.64
C THR A 290 -64.14 44.60 -34.25
N ALA A 291 -63.80 45.83 -33.84
CA ALA A 291 -63.29 46.10 -32.51
C ALA A 291 -64.46 46.32 -31.54
N TYR A 292 -64.52 45.54 -30.46
CA TYR A 292 -65.46 45.74 -29.35
C TYR A 292 -64.73 46.39 -28.18
N GLN A 293 -65.18 47.57 -27.76
CA GLN A 293 -64.68 48.23 -26.56
C GLN A 293 -65.68 48.06 -25.43
N VAL A 294 -65.27 47.35 -24.37
CA VAL A 294 -66.04 47.17 -23.13
C VAL A 294 -65.55 48.18 -22.11
N ASN A 295 -66.38 49.16 -21.79
CA ASN A 295 -66.09 50.18 -20.80
C ASN A 295 -66.77 49.82 -19.49
N VAL A 296 -66.02 49.86 -18.37
CA VAL A 296 -66.54 49.60 -17.03
C VAL A 296 -66.71 50.91 -16.28
N SER A 297 -67.88 51.12 -15.67
CA SER A 297 -68.15 52.34 -14.90
C SER A 297 -67.36 52.35 -13.59
N LYS A 298 -66.32 53.20 -13.51
CA LYS A 298 -65.51 53.41 -12.29
C LYS A 298 -66.36 53.83 -11.09
N THR A 299 -67.33 54.71 -11.33
CA THR A 299 -68.25 55.20 -10.31
C THR A 299 -69.14 54.07 -9.76
N ALA A 300 -69.62 53.17 -10.64
CA ALA A 300 -70.44 52.04 -10.19
C ALA A 300 -69.66 50.99 -9.38
N ILE A 301 -68.37 50.79 -9.70
CA ILE A 301 -67.48 49.93 -8.90
C ILE A 301 -67.27 50.53 -7.51
N GLN A 302 -66.96 51.82 -7.43
CA GLN A 302 -66.66 52.50 -6.16
C GLN A 302 -67.87 52.53 -5.22
N ASN A 303 -69.07 52.79 -5.74
CA ASN A 303 -70.29 52.87 -4.92
C ASN A 303 -70.71 51.53 -4.27
N ASN A 304 -70.30 50.40 -4.84
CA ASN A 304 -70.63 49.07 -4.31
C ASN A 304 -69.46 48.42 -3.54
N GLN A 305 -68.33 49.12 -3.39
CA GLN A 305 -67.17 48.59 -2.68
C GLN A 305 -67.42 48.67 -1.16
N LYS A 306 -67.24 47.55 -0.47
CA LYS A 306 -67.31 47.49 0.99
C LYS A 306 -66.13 48.26 1.60
N THR A 307 -66.42 49.30 2.39
CA THR A 307 -65.38 50.11 3.06
C THR A 307 -64.90 49.42 4.33
N THR A 308 -63.59 49.52 4.62
CA THR A 308 -62.96 49.01 5.85
C THR A 308 -62.29 50.19 6.56
N GLU A 309 -62.50 50.31 7.87
CA GLU A 309 -61.90 51.37 8.70
C GLU A 309 -60.76 50.78 9.56
N VAL A 310 -59.66 51.51 9.70
CA VAL A 310 -58.51 51.15 10.56
C VAL A 310 -58.26 52.31 11.54
N SER A 311 -58.41 52.05 12.84
CA SER A 311 -58.16 53.03 13.91
C SER A 311 -56.98 52.64 14.80
N ALA A 312 -56.21 53.62 15.28
CA ALA A 312 -55.06 53.38 16.15
C ALA A 312 -55.52 53.22 17.62
N GLY A 313 -55.04 52.16 18.29
CA GLY A 313 -55.15 51.98 19.74
C GLY A 313 -53.90 52.45 20.50
N THR A 314 -53.91 52.37 21.83
CA THR A 314 -52.77 52.77 22.69
C THR A 314 -51.51 51.96 22.36
N GLY A 315 -50.36 52.64 22.16
CA GLY A 315 -49.06 52.00 21.87
C GLY A 315 -48.84 51.57 20.41
N VAL A 316 -49.81 51.90 19.53
CA VAL A 316 -49.76 51.62 18.10
C VAL A 316 -49.90 52.91 17.32
N THR A 317 -49.08 53.11 16.29
CA THR A 317 -49.26 54.20 15.32
C THR A 317 -49.76 53.64 14.00
N VAL A 318 -50.78 54.28 13.42
CA VAL A 318 -51.32 53.96 12.10
C VAL A 318 -51.07 55.15 11.19
N ASN A 319 -50.15 54.99 10.23
CA ASN A 319 -49.87 56.00 9.22
C ASN A 319 -50.57 55.64 7.92
N THR A 320 -51.18 56.64 7.27
CA THR A 320 -51.84 56.47 5.97
C THR A 320 -51.09 57.22 4.87
N ALA A 321 -50.96 56.57 3.72
CA ALA A 321 -50.48 57.20 2.49
C ALA A 321 -51.36 56.75 1.32
N VAL A 322 -51.79 57.70 0.49
CA VAL A 322 -52.57 57.44 -0.73
C VAL A 322 -51.70 57.76 -1.93
N SER A 323 -51.56 56.80 -2.84
CA SER A 323 -50.88 56.98 -4.13
C SER A 323 -51.68 56.27 -5.22
N GLY A 324 -52.30 57.06 -6.10
CA GLY A 324 -53.24 56.52 -7.10
C GLY A 324 -54.44 55.86 -6.42
N ASP A 325 -54.73 54.62 -6.79
CA ASP A 325 -55.87 53.82 -6.25
C ASP A 325 -55.50 53.01 -5.00
N VAL A 326 -54.26 53.13 -4.48
CA VAL A 326 -53.79 52.37 -3.31
C VAL A 326 -53.72 53.27 -2.09
N THR A 327 -54.42 52.86 -1.03
CA THR A 327 -54.25 53.39 0.32
C THR A 327 -53.48 52.37 1.14
N THR A 328 -52.29 52.74 1.62
CA THR A 328 -51.49 51.88 2.51
C THR A 328 -51.63 52.35 3.94
N TYR A 329 -52.03 51.43 4.82
CA TYR A 329 -51.99 51.60 6.27
C TYR A 329 -50.75 50.91 6.81
N THR A 330 -49.82 51.67 7.40
CA THR A 330 -48.67 51.09 8.11
C THR A 330 -48.96 51.13 9.60
N VAL A 331 -49.06 49.95 10.22
CA VAL A 331 -49.35 49.77 11.64
C VAL A 331 -48.07 49.36 12.35
N ASN A 332 -47.54 50.24 13.20
CA ASN A 332 -46.32 49.97 13.97
C ASN A 332 -46.63 49.86 15.46
N ALA A 333 -46.21 48.76 16.08
CA ALA A 333 -46.20 48.59 17.53
C ALA A 333 -44.83 49.01 18.10
N GLU A 334 -44.83 49.72 19.22
CA GLU A 334 -43.60 50.18 19.87
C GLU A 334 -42.76 48.98 20.37
N SER A 335 -41.45 48.94 20.04
CA SER A 335 -40.57 47.81 20.38
C SER A 335 -39.96 47.99 21.76
N THR A 336 -40.10 46.97 22.62
CA THR A 336 -39.41 46.92 23.91
C THR A 336 -37.89 46.78 23.73
N THR A 337 -37.08 47.47 24.53
CA THR A 337 -35.60 47.36 24.50
C THR A 337 -35.08 46.84 25.83
N ALA A 338 -33.93 46.16 25.83
CA ALA A 338 -33.19 45.80 27.04
C ALA A 338 -31.77 46.33 27.00
N ASN A 339 -31.23 46.72 28.14
CA ASN A 339 -29.88 47.24 28.31
C ASN A 339 -29.32 46.85 29.68
N ASN A 340 -28.03 47.17 29.90
CA ASN A 340 -27.35 47.11 31.18
C ASN A 340 -27.45 45.76 31.92
N GLY A 341 -26.72 44.76 31.43
CA GLY A 341 -26.71 43.39 31.99
C GLY A 341 -27.76 42.47 31.40
N LEU A 342 -28.80 43.05 30.77
CA LEU A 342 -29.81 42.34 30.01
C LEU A 342 -29.55 42.46 28.51
N THR A 343 -29.90 41.41 27.77
CA THR A 343 -29.90 41.39 26.30
C THR A 343 -31.30 41.05 25.81
N LYS A 344 -31.75 41.72 24.74
CA LYS A 344 -32.97 41.33 24.02
C LYS A 344 -32.59 40.45 22.84
N THR A 345 -32.96 39.18 22.91
CA THR A 345 -32.80 38.24 21.79
C THR A 345 -34.18 37.93 21.23
N THR A 346 -34.49 38.46 20.05
CA THR A 346 -35.85 38.39 19.46
C THR A 346 -36.91 38.94 20.42
N ASN A 347 -37.73 38.07 21.01
CA ASN A 347 -38.81 38.43 21.94
C ASN A 347 -38.45 38.22 23.42
N ASN A 348 -37.29 37.63 23.73
CA ASN A 348 -36.88 37.38 25.12
C ASN A 348 -36.01 38.52 25.65
N ILE A 349 -36.18 38.84 26.93
CA ILE A 349 -35.24 39.65 27.70
C ILE A 349 -34.49 38.71 28.65
N GLU A 350 -33.18 38.61 28.50
CA GLU A 350 -32.34 37.60 29.15
C GLU A 350 -31.18 38.26 29.90
N LEU A 351 -30.66 37.61 30.95
CA LEU A 351 -29.38 37.97 31.57
C LEU A 351 -28.22 37.53 30.66
N GLY A 352 -27.12 38.29 30.68
CA GLY A 352 -25.92 37.98 29.88
C GLY A 352 -25.50 39.08 28.90
N GLY A 353 -26.11 40.26 28.99
CA GLY A 353 -25.61 41.47 28.31
C GLY A 353 -24.44 42.10 29.06
N ALA A 354 -23.69 42.97 28.37
CA ALA A 354 -22.69 43.77 29.03
C ALA A 354 -23.35 44.75 30.01
N LEU A 355 -22.76 44.91 31.20
CA LEU A 355 -23.09 46.03 32.08
C LEU A 355 -22.50 47.29 31.45
N THR A 356 -23.36 48.20 31.00
CA THR A 356 -22.95 49.47 30.39
C THR A 356 -22.80 50.58 31.43
N GLN A 357 -23.23 50.32 32.66
CA GLN A 357 -23.07 51.18 33.83
C GLN A 357 -22.98 50.33 35.11
N SER A 358 -22.50 50.93 36.20
CA SER A 358 -22.54 50.26 37.52
C SER A 358 -23.96 49.85 37.86
N THR A 359 -24.12 48.63 38.36
CA THR A 359 -25.42 48.03 38.61
C THR A 359 -25.48 47.44 40.01
N THR A 360 -26.51 47.82 40.75
CA THR A 360 -26.76 47.33 42.11
C THR A 360 -28.11 46.62 42.11
N ILE A 361 -28.13 45.36 42.53
CA ILE A 361 -29.36 44.62 42.79
C ILE A 361 -29.66 44.72 44.29
N THR A 362 -30.65 45.53 44.64
CA THR A 362 -31.04 45.72 46.04
C THR A 362 -32.03 44.65 46.48
N THR A 363 -31.62 43.79 47.41
CA THR A 363 -32.49 42.77 48.02
C THR A 363 -33.02 43.23 49.38
N THR A 364 -34.08 42.57 49.86
CA THR A 364 -34.56 42.72 51.24
C THR A 364 -34.62 41.34 51.92
N ALA A 365 -34.91 41.30 53.22
CA ALA A 365 -35.10 40.03 53.93
C ALA A 365 -36.23 39.16 53.34
N THR A 366 -37.23 39.77 52.68
CA THR A 366 -38.34 39.07 52.02
C THR A 366 -38.07 38.81 50.53
N ASN A 367 -37.46 39.78 49.84
CA ASN A 367 -37.13 39.69 48.41
C ASN A 367 -35.63 39.43 48.26
N THR A 368 -35.25 38.17 48.34
CA THR A 368 -33.84 37.72 48.30
C THR A 368 -33.40 37.38 46.87
N LEU A 369 -32.10 37.46 46.61
CA LEU A 369 -31.49 36.90 45.39
C LEU A 369 -31.04 35.46 45.69
N LYS A 370 -31.87 34.49 45.32
CA LYS A 370 -31.55 33.06 45.42
C LYS A 370 -31.17 32.53 44.03
N VAL A 371 -30.00 31.91 43.92
CA VAL A 371 -29.65 31.08 42.75
C VAL A 371 -29.84 29.62 43.18
N ASP A 372 -30.94 29.02 42.72
CA ASP A 372 -31.29 27.65 43.11
C ASP A 372 -30.62 26.62 42.18
N GLY A 373 -30.33 25.43 42.72
CA GLY A 373 -29.76 24.32 41.93
C GLY A 373 -28.27 24.46 41.57
N LEU A 374 -27.51 25.28 42.30
CA LEU A 374 -26.04 25.30 42.18
C LEU A 374 -25.45 23.90 42.43
N GLN A 375 -24.52 23.49 41.58
CA GLN A 375 -23.82 22.22 41.69
C GLN A 375 -22.61 22.34 42.64
N ASP A 376 -22.13 21.22 43.18
CA ASP A 376 -20.93 21.20 44.02
C ASP A 376 -19.69 21.62 43.20
N GLY A 377 -18.87 22.49 43.80
CA GLY A 377 -17.60 22.94 43.20
C GLY A 377 -16.45 21.96 43.42
N THR A 378 -15.39 22.15 42.64
CA THR A 378 -14.11 21.43 42.72
C THR A 378 -13.01 22.34 43.28
N THR A 379 -11.82 21.78 43.52
CA THR A 379 -10.67 22.56 44.00
C THR A 379 -10.07 23.51 42.96
N ASP A 380 -10.45 23.36 41.70
CA ASP A 380 -10.01 24.25 40.61
C ASP A 380 -10.97 25.45 40.43
N ASP A 381 -12.15 25.41 41.05
CA ASP A 381 -13.12 26.49 40.96
C ASP A 381 -12.72 27.68 41.84
N ASN A 382 -12.89 28.88 41.29
CA ASN A 382 -12.67 30.10 42.06
C ASN A 382 -13.81 30.29 43.06
N LEU A 383 -13.45 30.64 44.30
CA LEU A 383 -14.43 31.02 45.30
C LEU A 383 -14.89 32.44 45.00
N VAL A 384 -16.19 32.70 45.11
CA VAL A 384 -16.73 34.05 45.07
C VAL A 384 -16.88 34.55 46.50
N ALA A 385 -16.21 35.65 46.81
CA ALA A 385 -16.32 36.37 48.08
C ALA A 385 -17.07 37.68 47.89
N LEU A 386 -17.69 38.15 48.97
CA LEU A 386 -18.37 39.44 49.03
C LEU A 386 -17.49 40.41 49.81
N GLU A 387 -17.23 41.59 49.23
CA GLU A 387 -16.60 42.69 49.96
C GLU A 387 -17.57 43.33 50.95
N THR A 388 -17.04 44.11 51.90
CA THR A 388 -17.85 44.81 52.91
C THR A 388 -18.86 45.79 52.31
N ASP A 389 -18.64 46.25 51.07
CA ASP A 389 -19.54 47.15 50.34
C ASP A 389 -20.60 46.42 49.48
N GLY A 390 -20.59 45.08 49.48
CA GLY A 390 -21.52 44.25 48.71
C GLY A 390 -21.04 43.90 47.29
N THR A 391 -19.82 44.28 46.90
CA THR A 391 -19.23 43.90 45.60
C THR A 391 -18.77 42.43 45.63
N LEU A 392 -19.10 41.66 44.59
CA LEU A 392 -18.63 40.28 44.43
C LEU A 392 -17.25 40.24 43.76
N ARG A 393 -16.32 39.44 44.30
CA ARG A 393 -14.98 39.18 43.74
C ARG A 393 -14.62 37.70 43.78
N GLN A 394 -13.66 37.31 42.95
CA GLN A 394 -13.09 35.96 42.99
C GLN A 394 -11.86 35.91 43.91
N VAL A 395 -11.74 34.85 44.70
CA VAL A 395 -10.58 34.56 45.54
C VAL A 395 -10.13 33.11 45.35
N LYS A 396 -8.82 32.88 45.39
CA LYS A 396 -8.19 31.61 45.00
C LYS A 396 -7.98 30.62 46.17
N ALA A 397 -8.12 31.06 47.42
CA ALA A 397 -7.98 30.20 48.58
C ALA A 397 -8.90 30.68 49.73
N ALA A 398 -9.46 29.72 50.47
CA ALA A 398 -10.13 29.97 51.74
C ALA A 398 -9.22 29.51 52.89
N MET A 399 -9.17 30.28 53.97
CA MET A 399 -8.46 29.86 55.18
C MET A 399 -9.16 28.66 55.83
N PRO A 400 -8.40 27.70 56.40
CA PRO A 400 -9.00 26.60 57.13
C PRO A 400 -9.71 27.12 58.39
N LYS A 401 -10.84 26.50 58.76
CA LYS A 401 -11.60 26.88 59.96
C LYS A 401 -10.80 26.76 61.25
N PHE A 402 -9.79 25.90 61.27
CA PHE A 402 -8.85 25.78 62.37
C PHE A 402 -7.51 25.21 61.87
N PHE A 403 -6.46 25.41 62.64
CA PHE A 403 -5.16 24.78 62.43
C PHE A 403 -4.51 24.44 63.77
N TYR A 404 -3.61 23.46 63.78
CA TYR A 404 -2.82 23.15 64.97
C TYR A 404 -1.77 24.23 65.19
N MET A 405 -1.56 24.61 66.45
CA MET A 405 -0.48 25.50 66.82
C MET A 405 0.86 24.85 66.47
N PRO A 406 1.84 25.62 65.96
CA PRO A 406 3.20 25.12 65.77
C PRO A 406 3.80 24.59 67.08
N PRO A 407 4.66 23.56 67.05
CA PRO A 407 5.23 22.99 68.27
C PRO A 407 6.00 24.04 69.08
N ILE A 408 5.66 24.20 70.35
CA ILE A 408 6.37 25.08 71.29
C ILE A 408 6.94 24.29 72.46
N VAL A 409 8.03 24.80 73.03
CA VAL A 409 8.67 24.19 74.21
C VAL A 409 8.07 24.78 75.48
N PHE A 410 7.64 23.91 76.39
CA PHE A 410 7.35 24.26 77.78
C PHE A 410 8.48 23.75 78.65
N ASP A 411 9.20 24.65 79.33
CA ASP A 411 10.26 24.24 80.25
C ASP A 411 9.65 23.73 81.56
N THR A 412 9.75 22.42 81.78
CA THR A 412 9.23 21.75 82.97
C THR A 412 10.31 21.42 84.00
N SER A 413 11.55 21.92 83.83
CA SER A 413 12.66 21.61 84.74
C SER A 413 12.47 22.20 86.14
N THR A 414 11.62 23.23 86.27
CA THR A 414 11.29 23.89 87.53
C THR A 414 9.79 23.86 87.77
N LYS A 415 9.37 23.30 88.90
CA LYS A 415 7.96 23.31 89.32
C LYS A 415 7.54 24.72 89.72
N GLY A 416 6.34 25.14 89.33
CA GLY A 416 5.83 26.48 89.63
C GLY A 416 4.32 26.56 89.41
N THR A 417 3.70 27.54 90.05
CA THR A 417 2.27 27.85 89.89
C THR A 417 2.09 29.23 89.27
N GLY A 418 1.00 29.40 88.53
CA GLY A 418 0.67 30.65 87.83
C GLY A 418 1.66 31.03 86.73
N LEU A 419 2.40 30.05 86.18
CA LEU A 419 3.27 30.29 85.03
C LEU A 419 2.41 30.63 83.83
N PHE A 420 2.93 31.44 82.92
CA PHE A 420 2.18 31.83 81.74
C PHE A 420 3.03 31.76 80.48
N LYS A 421 2.37 31.46 79.36
CA LYS A 421 2.95 31.46 78.03
C LYS A 421 1.96 32.07 77.05
N ASP A 422 2.41 33.08 76.32
CA ASP A 422 1.60 33.72 75.28
C ASP A 422 1.68 32.88 74.00
N LEU A 423 0.60 32.14 73.74
CA LEU A 423 0.53 31.23 72.60
C LEU A 423 0.45 32.00 71.28
N HIS A 424 -0.19 33.17 71.26
CA HIS A 424 -0.27 33.99 70.04
C HIS A 424 1.10 34.54 69.67
N SER A 425 1.82 35.09 70.65
CA SER A 425 3.18 35.59 70.43
C SER A 425 4.12 34.48 69.94
N GLU A 426 4.05 33.27 70.51
CA GLU A 426 4.85 32.14 70.03
C GLU A 426 4.50 31.71 68.60
N TYR A 427 3.22 31.72 68.24
CA TYR A 427 2.75 31.48 66.87
C TYR A 427 3.31 32.51 65.89
N VAL A 428 3.19 33.80 66.21
CA VAL A 428 3.72 34.89 65.38
C VAL A 428 5.24 34.79 65.24
N ASN A 429 5.95 34.48 66.32
CA ASN A 429 7.40 34.34 66.30
C ASN A 429 7.86 33.17 65.43
N GLN A 430 7.17 32.03 65.45
CA GLN A 430 7.53 30.90 64.59
C GLN A 430 7.24 31.16 63.12
N PHE A 431 6.09 31.76 62.79
CA PHE A 431 5.69 31.98 61.41
C PHE A 431 6.32 33.24 60.80
N GLY A 432 6.75 34.19 61.65
CA GLY A 432 7.39 35.45 61.27
C GLY A 432 8.90 35.52 61.57
N GLY A 433 9.52 34.47 62.09
CA GLY A 433 10.94 34.47 62.49
C GLY A 433 11.94 34.57 61.32
N THR A 434 13.16 35.07 61.59
CA THR A 434 14.20 35.28 60.57
C THR A 434 14.98 34.01 60.17
N ALA A 435 14.64 32.85 60.73
CA ALA A 435 15.34 31.58 60.52
C ALA A 435 14.51 30.56 59.70
N LEU A 436 13.59 31.04 58.87
CA LEU A 436 12.77 30.18 58.00
C LEU A 436 13.57 29.72 56.77
N VAL A 437 13.50 28.44 56.47
CA VAL A 437 13.94 27.89 55.18
C VAL A 437 12.70 27.77 54.28
N SER A 438 12.74 28.40 53.10
CA SER A 438 11.63 28.44 52.16
C SER A 438 12.03 27.92 50.78
N SER A 439 11.03 27.59 49.95
CA SER A 439 11.26 27.23 48.54
C SER A 439 11.80 28.42 47.73
N ALA A 440 12.46 28.12 46.59
CA ALA A 440 12.89 29.16 45.66
C ALA A 440 11.71 30.05 45.24
N GLU A 441 11.94 31.37 45.18
CA GLU A 441 10.95 32.41 44.81
C GLU A 441 9.76 32.62 45.78
N ALA A 442 9.81 32.05 47.00
CA ALA A 442 8.81 32.37 48.01
C ALA A 442 8.83 33.86 48.38
N SER A 443 7.66 34.51 48.39
CA SER A 443 7.48 35.95 48.59
C SER A 443 7.63 36.42 50.04
N GLY A 444 8.18 35.57 50.94
CA GLY A 444 8.68 35.98 52.24
C GLY A 444 7.64 36.32 53.31
N SER A 445 6.96 35.30 53.86
CA SER A 445 6.44 35.16 55.24
C SER A 445 5.26 34.18 55.23
N ILE A 446 5.09 33.39 56.29
CA ILE A 446 3.85 32.62 56.47
C ILE A 446 2.83 33.60 57.08
N PRO A 447 1.65 33.83 56.44
CA PRO A 447 0.66 34.75 56.97
C PRO A 447 0.24 34.37 58.39
N THR A 448 0.13 35.37 59.25
CA THR A 448 -0.35 35.21 60.63
C THR A 448 -1.65 35.96 60.86
N LEU A 449 -2.49 35.42 61.73
CA LEU A 449 -3.73 36.07 62.17
C LEU A 449 -3.51 36.85 63.46
N ALA A 450 -4.26 37.94 63.63
CA ALA A 450 -4.22 38.72 64.86
C ALA A 450 -4.89 37.94 66.01
N ALA A 451 -4.49 38.22 67.26
CA ALA A 451 -4.94 37.42 68.40
C ALA A 451 -6.46 37.40 68.57
N ASN A 452 -7.13 38.48 68.19
CA ASN A 452 -8.59 38.63 68.26
C ASN A 452 -9.35 37.88 67.16
N GLU A 453 -8.68 37.44 66.09
CA GLU A 453 -9.24 36.63 65.00
C GLU A 453 -9.18 35.11 65.30
N LEU A 454 -8.60 34.76 66.44
CA LEU A 454 -8.36 33.38 66.84
C LEU A 454 -9.09 33.03 68.14
N GLU A 455 -9.46 31.75 68.24
CA GLU A 455 -9.86 31.09 69.48
C GLU A 455 -8.87 29.98 69.79
N TYR A 456 -8.45 29.88 71.05
CA TYR A 456 -7.37 29.02 71.49
C TYR A 456 -7.92 27.86 72.30
N TYR A 457 -7.66 26.64 71.85
CA TYR A 457 -8.13 25.44 72.52
C TYR A 457 -6.97 24.51 72.82
N ILE A 458 -7.00 23.93 74.02
CA ILE A 458 -6.14 22.80 74.36
C ILE A 458 -7.01 21.57 74.31
N THR A 459 -6.82 20.77 73.28
CA THR A 459 -7.61 19.55 73.09
C THR A 459 -7.03 18.38 73.88
N TYR A 460 -5.76 18.46 74.25
CA TYR A 460 -5.08 17.48 75.09
C TYR A 460 -3.88 18.10 75.81
N TYR A 461 -3.64 17.70 77.05
CA TYR A 461 -2.38 17.93 77.75
C TYR A 461 -2.10 16.78 78.72
N ASP A 462 -0.82 16.55 79.01
CA ASP A 462 -0.41 15.60 80.04
C ASP A 462 -0.74 16.14 81.45
N THR A 463 -1.75 15.55 82.08
CA THR A 463 -2.28 15.94 83.40
C THR A 463 -1.36 15.55 84.58
N ASP A 464 -0.39 14.68 84.32
CA ASP A 464 0.62 14.33 85.32
C ASP A 464 1.71 15.41 85.39
N VAL A 465 1.90 16.17 84.31
CA VAL A 465 2.89 17.25 84.19
C VAL A 465 2.26 18.61 84.46
N PHE A 466 1.08 18.90 83.89
CA PHE A 466 0.43 20.21 83.96
C PHE A 466 -0.91 20.16 84.70
N GLU A 467 -1.27 21.26 85.37
CA GLU A 467 -2.63 21.46 85.90
C GLU A 467 -3.03 22.95 85.92
N ASN A 468 -4.30 23.21 86.20
CA ASN A 468 -4.88 24.55 86.31
C ASN A 468 -4.75 25.40 85.04
N LEU A 469 -4.77 24.75 83.87
CA LEU A 469 -4.67 25.42 82.58
C LEU A 469 -5.89 26.33 82.36
N ARG A 470 -5.62 27.60 82.02
CA ARG A 470 -6.61 28.57 81.57
C ARG A 470 -6.03 29.41 80.45
N ILE A 471 -6.78 29.62 79.38
CA ILE A 471 -6.37 30.49 78.28
C ILE A 471 -7.30 31.69 78.28
N ASP A 472 -6.73 32.89 78.18
CA ASP A 472 -7.52 34.10 78.01
C ASP A 472 -7.83 34.40 76.53
N ALA A 473 -8.66 35.42 76.28
CA ALA A 473 -9.08 35.79 74.93
C ALA A 473 -7.94 36.32 74.04
N ASN A 474 -6.77 36.63 74.61
CA ASN A 474 -5.59 37.07 73.87
C ASN A 474 -4.63 35.92 73.54
N GLY A 475 -4.95 34.69 73.96
CA GLY A 475 -4.12 33.52 73.74
C GLY A 475 -3.05 33.30 74.80
N VAL A 476 -3.14 33.96 75.96
CA VAL A 476 -2.19 33.74 77.06
C VAL A 476 -2.66 32.55 77.90
N LEU A 477 -1.91 31.45 77.83
CA LEU A 477 -2.12 30.26 78.65
C LEU A 477 -1.44 30.45 80.01
N THR A 478 -2.21 30.42 81.09
CA THR A 478 -1.67 30.22 82.44
C THR A 478 -1.75 28.74 82.82
N TYR A 479 -0.72 28.20 83.46
CA TYR A 479 -0.61 26.79 83.84
C TYR A 479 0.33 26.60 85.05
N ASP A 480 0.18 25.47 85.72
CA ASP A 480 1.08 25.01 86.79
C ASP A 480 1.88 23.78 86.31
N ILE A 481 3.09 23.61 86.83
CA ILE A 481 3.96 22.45 86.54
C ILE A 481 4.13 21.60 87.81
N LYS A 482 3.62 20.37 87.76
CA LYS A 482 3.61 19.42 88.89
C LYS A 482 4.84 18.52 88.91
N ALA A 483 5.35 18.19 87.73
CA ALA A 483 6.43 17.23 87.52
C ALA A 483 7.21 17.57 86.25
N ASN A 484 8.39 16.97 86.11
CA ASN A 484 9.18 17.08 84.89
C ASN A 484 8.50 16.26 83.78
N ALA A 485 8.41 16.82 82.57
CA ALA A 485 7.93 16.11 81.41
C ALA A 485 8.79 14.88 81.06
N THR A 486 8.16 13.86 80.48
CA THR A 486 8.83 12.71 79.86
C THR A 486 8.88 12.87 78.35
N GLU A 487 9.57 11.96 77.66
CA GLU A 487 9.59 11.93 76.18
C GLU A 487 8.19 11.73 75.56
N ALA A 488 7.21 11.25 76.33
CA ALA A 488 5.83 11.06 75.90
C ALA A 488 4.88 12.20 76.33
N SER A 489 5.39 13.22 77.04
CA SER A 489 4.56 14.32 77.54
C SER A 489 4.43 15.42 76.49
N PHE A 490 3.20 15.71 76.06
CA PHE A 490 2.92 16.79 75.10
C PHE A 490 1.58 17.47 75.37
N MET A 491 1.38 18.61 74.72
CA MET A 491 0.13 19.37 74.72
C MET A 491 -0.29 19.62 73.27
N THR A 492 -1.56 19.35 72.96
CA THR A 492 -2.14 19.65 71.65
C THR A 492 -2.95 20.93 71.75
N ILE A 493 -2.53 21.92 70.99
CA ILE A 493 -3.15 23.24 70.95
C ILE A 493 -3.70 23.48 69.54
N VAL A 494 -4.96 23.90 69.45
CA VAL A 494 -5.67 24.17 68.20
C VAL A 494 -6.12 25.63 68.20
N PHE A 495 -5.82 26.33 67.10
CA PHE A 495 -6.27 27.69 66.85
C PHE A 495 -7.44 27.60 65.87
N VAL A 496 -8.62 28.03 66.31
CA VAL A 496 -9.82 28.13 65.47
C VAL A 496 -9.90 29.56 64.93
N VAL A 497 -10.12 29.68 63.63
CA VAL A 497 -10.29 30.98 62.96
C VAL A 497 -11.73 31.42 63.12
N LYS A 498 -11.94 32.64 63.62
CA LYS A 498 -13.27 33.22 63.85
C LYS A 498 -14.00 33.61 62.58
#